data_AF-A0AAU4EI74-F1
#
_entry.id   AF-A0AAU4EI74-F1
#
_cell.length_a   1.000
_cell.length_b   1.000
_cell.length_c   1.000
_cell.angle_alpha   90.00
_cell.angle_beta   90.00
_cell.angle_gamma   90.00
#
_symmetry.space_group_name_H-M   'P 1'
#
loop_
_entity.id
_entity.type
_entity.pdbx_description
1 polymer ?
#
loop_
_entity_poly.entity_id
_entity_poly.type
_entity_poly.pdbx_seq_one_letter_code
_entity_poly.pdbx_strand_id
1 'polypeptide(L)'
;MGRRLDDEPTFDSWETTSPAYLTSPMPRRTYAAQQQLTLDLLNLDTFAERLTFLFDHASTYYMLGGDPVVDPDEIARLTAAEGAGFQSFTARVPLVARWVQARTGLALAKQALHNFKGGVRENSRPAITRALAEFWQIHPNLLDPSVPAAEFELPYDESDRRTHELVTELGLLGVSARDITSSLGEAREADKRQLLKVLERIAQTRRDTNHGRTS
;
A
#
# COMPACT_ATOMS: atom_id res chain seq x y z
N MET A 1 9.18 -20.25 14.70
CA MET A 1 8.82 -19.10 15.57
C MET A 1 9.85 -17.98 15.34
N GLY A 2 9.47 -16.89 14.66
CA GLY A 2 10.40 -15.79 14.36
C GLY A 2 10.79 -15.03 15.63
N ARG A 3 12.10 -14.84 15.85
CA ARG A 3 12.62 -13.94 16.88
C ARG A 3 12.11 -12.52 16.58
N ARG A 4 11.30 -11.95 17.48
CA ARG A 4 11.12 -10.50 17.54
C ARG A 4 12.45 -9.92 18.01
N LEU A 5 13.22 -9.34 17.11
CA LEU A 5 14.30 -8.44 17.49
C LEU A 5 13.65 -7.14 17.94
N ASP A 6 13.99 -6.70 19.15
CA ASP A 6 13.42 -5.48 19.75
C ASP A 6 13.90 -4.20 19.03
N ASP A 7 14.96 -4.29 18.22
CA ASP A 7 15.49 -3.20 17.42
C ASP A 7 14.82 -3.16 16.04
N GLU A 8 13.98 -2.14 15.82
CA GLU A 8 13.37 -1.84 14.52
C GLU A 8 14.49 -1.49 13.50
N PRO A 9 14.51 -2.11 12.31
CA PRO A 9 15.56 -1.88 11.32
C PRO A 9 15.62 -0.41 10.89
N THR A 10 16.84 0.10 10.74
CA THR A 10 17.08 1.46 10.26
C THR A 10 17.14 1.50 8.73
N PHE A 11 16.30 2.34 8.13
CA PHE A 11 16.29 2.58 6.69
C PHE A 11 17.14 3.81 6.35
N ASP A 12 18.45 3.68 6.45
CA ASP A 12 19.37 4.81 6.30
C ASP A 12 19.38 5.38 4.87
N SER A 13 18.99 4.57 3.89
CA SER A 13 18.84 5.00 2.50
C SER A 13 17.71 6.01 2.28
N TRP A 14 16.71 6.10 3.17
CA TRP A 14 15.57 7.00 2.98
C TRP A 14 15.95 8.48 3.03
N GLU A 15 17.01 8.83 3.75
CA GLU A 15 17.46 10.22 3.89
C GLU A 15 18.18 10.73 2.63
N THR A 16 18.74 9.81 1.84
CA THR A 16 19.48 10.13 0.61
C THR A 16 18.68 9.80 -0.66
N THR A 17 17.59 9.04 -0.54
CA THR A 17 16.74 8.66 -1.67
C THR A 17 15.82 9.82 -2.03
N SER A 18 15.81 10.21 -3.31
CA SER A 18 14.87 11.23 -3.79
C SER A 18 13.42 10.76 -3.55
N PRO A 19 12.51 11.65 -3.10
CA PRO A 19 11.14 11.28 -2.75
C PRO A 19 10.37 10.52 -3.84
N ALA A 20 10.68 10.76 -5.13
CA ALA A 20 10.04 10.10 -6.26
C ALA A 20 10.40 8.61 -6.41
N TYR A 21 11.50 8.17 -5.82
CA TYR A 21 11.97 6.78 -5.85
C TYR A 21 11.80 6.08 -4.49
N LEU A 22 11.26 6.77 -3.49
CA LEU A 22 11.00 6.21 -2.18
C LEU A 22 9.73 5.36 -2.25
N THR A 23 9.90 4.04 -2.16
CA THR A 23 8.78 3.09 -2.14
C THR A 23 8.38 2.76 -0.71
N SER A 24 7.11 2.38 -0.53
CA SER A 24 6.63 1.87 0.76
C SER A 24 7.32 0.52 1.08
N PRO A 25 7.74 0.29 2.33
CA PRO A 25 8.27 -1.00 2.78
C PRO A 25 7.16 -2.03 3.05
N MET A 26 5.89 -1.62 3.01
CA MET A 26 4.77 -2.51 3.28
C MET A 26 4.64 -3.58 2.17
N PRO A 27 4.14 -4.78 2.47
CA PRO A 27 3.77 -5.74 1.44
C PRO A 27 2.68 -5.18 0.55
N ARG A 28 2.77 -5.50 -0.75
CA ARG A 28 1.61 -5.44 -1.63
C ARG A 28 0.56 -6.42 -1.13
N ARG A 29 -0.69 -6.23 -1.55
CA ARG A 29 -1.79 -7.14 -1.20
C ARG A 29 -2.35 -7.78 -2.45
N THR A 30 -2.88 -8.99 -2.29
CA THR A 30 -3.79 -9.55 -3.29
C THR A 30 -5.01 -8.65 -3.40
N TYR A 31 -5.69 -8.70 -4.55
CA TYR A 31 -6.90 -7.91 -4.75
C TYR A 31 -7.95 -8.13 -3.66
N ALA A 32 -8.21 -9.40 -3.30
CA ALA A 32 -9.17 -9.74 -2.26
C ALA A 32 -8.79 -9.18 -0.88
N ALA A 33 -7.51 -9.25 -0.51
CA ALA A 33 -7.03 -8.68 0.76
C ALA A 33 -7.10 -7.14 0.77
N GLN A 34 -6.81 -6.51 -0.37
CA GLN A 34 -6.96 -5.05 -0.51
C GLN A 34 -8.43 -4.63 -0.44
N GLN A 35 -9.33 -5.37 -1.08
CA GLN A 35 -10.77 -5.11 -1.02
C GLN A 35 -11.29 -5.23 0.40
N GLN A 36 -10.91 -6.29 1.13
CA GLN A 36 -11.31 -6.46 2.53
C GLN A 36 -10.81 -5.29 3.39
N LEU A 37 -9.54 -4.91 3.26
CA LEU A 37 -9.00 -3.75 3.97
C LEU A 37 -9.75 -2.46 3.65
N THR A 38 -10.13 -2.25 2.39
CA THR A 38 -10.94 -1.09 1.99
C THR A 38 -12.29 -1.09 2.70
N LEU A 39 -13.00 -2.23 2.71
CA LEU A 39 -14.29 -2.36 3.40
C LEU A 39 -14.15 -2.13 4.92
N ASP A 40 -13.12 -2.71 5.55
CA ASP A 40 -12.86 -2.53 6.97
C ASP A 40 -12.63 -1.05 7.32
N LEU A 41 -11.89 -0.32 6.48
CA LEU A 41 -11.63 1.11 6.68
C LEU A 41 -12.87 1.97 6.42
N LEU A 42 -13.72 1.61 5.46
CA LEU A 42 -14.97 2.33 5.18
C LEU A 42 -15.99 2.20 6.31
N ASN A 43 -15.93 1.12 7.10
CA ASN A 43 -16.77 0.93 8.28
C ASN A 43 -16.32 1.76 9.50
N LEU A 44 -15.24 2.53 9.38
CA LEU A 44 -14.72 3.40 10.43
C LEU A 44 -15.07 4.86 10.11
N ASP A 45 -15.64 5.53 11.10
CA ASP A 45 -16.29 6.84 10.94
C ASP A 45 -15.28 8.00 10.93
N THR A 46 -14.10 7.80 11.52
CA THR A 46 -13.12 8.88 11.69
C THR A 46 -11.75 8.56 11.10
N PHE A 47 -11.01 9.61 10.72
CA PHE A 47 -9.60 9.49 10.33
C PHE A 47 -8.75 8.82 11.41
N ALA A 48 -9.02 9.12 12.69
CA ALA A 48 -8.30 8.57 13.83
C ALA A 48 -8.51 7.05 13.97
N GLU A 49 -9.74 6.58 13.82
CA GLU A 49 -10.07 5.15 13.85
C GLU A 49 -9.43 4.42 12.66
N ARG A 50 -9.56 4.97 11.44
CA ARG A 50 -8.93 4.40 10.23
C ARG A 50 -7.43 4.29 10.37
N LEU A 51 -6.78 5.34 10.87
CA LEU A 51 -5.33 5.35 11.10
C LEU A 51 -4.95 4.35 12.20
N THR A 52 -5.73 4.27 13.28
CA THR A 52 -5.49 3.30 14.37
C THR A 52 -5.59 1.87 13.87
N PHE A 53 -6.62 1.56 13.09
CA PHE A 53 -6.79 0.26 12.46
C PHE A 53 -5.58 -0.13 11.60
N LEU A 54 -5.06 0.79 10.78
CA LEU A 54 -3.88 0.52 9.95
C LEU A 54 -2.63 0.21 10.76
N PHE A 55 -2.39 0.93 11.85
CA PHE A 55 -1.29 0.65 12.76
C PHE A 55 -1.43 -0.72 13.43
N ASP A 56 -2.63 -1.09 13.81
CA ASP A 56 -2.86 -2.25 14.66
C ASP A 56 -3.01 -3.55 13.83
N HIS A 57 -3.46 -3.44 12.57
CA HIS A 57 -3.78 -4.59 11.72
C HIS A 57 -3.01 -4.65 10.39
N ALA A 58 -2.55 -3.51 9.85
CA ALA A 58 -2.00 -3.43 8.50
C ALA A 58 -0.53 -3.01 8.44
N SER A 59 0.20 -3.05 9.57
CA SER A 59 1.56 -2.51 9.71
C SER A 59 2.67 -3.57 9.80
N THR A 60 2.37 -4.82 9.47
CA THR A 60 3.41 -5.86 9.38
C THR A 60 4.20 -5.73 8.09
N TYR A 61 5.52 -5.61 8.19
CA TYR A 61 6.44 -5.57 7.04
C TYR A 61 7.57 -6.60 7.21
N TYR A 62 8.26 -6.89 6.11
CA TYR A 62 9.23 -7.98 6.04
C TYR A 62 10.55 -7.48 5.45
N MET A 63 11.64 -8.01 5.99
CA MET A 63 13.01 -7.66 5.59
C MET A 63 13.78 -8.92 5.26
N LEU A 64 14.64 -8.87 4.25
CA LEU A 64 15.63 -9.89 3.92
C LEU A 64 16.99 -9.22 3.76
N GLY A 65 17.94 -9.53 4.64
CA GLY A 65 19.31 -9.00 4.53
C GLY A 65 19.41 -7.46 4.60
N GLY A 66 18.43 -6.79 5.21
CA GLY A 66 18.38 -5.33 5.30
C GLY A 66 17.50 -4.64 4.24
N ASP A 67 16.99 -5.38 3.27
CA ASP A 67 16.10 -4.85 2.23
C ASP A 67 14.63 -5.24 2.48
N PRO A 68 13.66 -4.32 2.25
CA PRO A 68 12.24 -4.64 2.36
C PRO A 68 11.77 -5.61 1.28
N VAL A 69 11.08 -6.66 1.70
CA VAL A 69 10.41 -7.64 0.84
C VAL A 69 8.94 -7.31 0.76
N VAL A 70 8.48 -6.88 -0.42
CA VAL A 70 7.11 -6.36 -0.62
C VAL A 70 6.23 -7.27 -1.48
N ASP A 71 6.79 -8.33 -2.08
CA ASP A 71 6.04 -9.27 -2.91
C ASP A 71 5.39 -10.38 -2.05
N PRO A 72 4.05 -10.56 -2.09
CA PRO A 72 3.36 -11.57 -1.30
C PRO A 72 3.83 -13.01 -1.54
N ASP A 73 4.12 -13.38 -2.78
CA ASP A 73 4.52 -14.74 -3.14
C ASP A 73 5.94 -15.03 -2.61
N GLU A 74 6.81 -14.03 -2.69
CA GLU A 74 8.15 -14.09 -2.11
C GLU A 74 8.11 -14.17 -0.58
N ILE A 75 7.27 -13.36 0.07
CA ILE A 75 7.06 -13.41 1.53
C ILE A 75 6.58 -14.81 1.95
N ALA A 76 5.60 -15.37 1.24
CA ALA A 76 5.07 -16.71 1.54
C ALA A 76 6.17 -17.79 1.41
N ARG A 77 6.94 -17.74 0.32
CA ARG A 77 8.07 -18.65 0.08
C ARG A 77 9.14 -18.55 1.15
N LEU A 78 9.59 -17.33 1.48
CA LEU A 78 10.63 -17.10 2.49
C LEU A 78 10.17 -17.49 3.89
N THR A 79 8.89 -17.26 4.21
CA THR A 79 8.29 -17.71 5.46
C THR A 79 8.31 -19.23 5.57
N ALA A 80 7.97 -19.95 4.49
CA ALA A 80 7.97 -21.41 4.47
C ALA A 80 9.39 -22.02 4.52
N ALA A 81 10.39 -21.33 3.97
CA ALA A 81 11.77 -21.82 3.91
C ALA A 81 12.56 -21.65 5.22
N GLU A 82 12.02 -20.93 6.22
CA GLU A 82 12.69 -20.57 7.48
C GLU A 82 14.14 -20.03 7.29
N GLY A 83 14.35 -19.28 6.21
CA GLY A 83 15.67 -18.81 5.80
C GLY A 83 16.32 -17.85 6.79
N ALA A 84 17.63 -18.00 6.99
CA ALA A 84 18.41 -17.05 7.79
C ALA A 84 18.34 -15.64 7.18
N GLY A 85 18.05 -14.63 8.01
CA GLY A 85 18.02 -13.22 7.60
C GLY A 85 16.66 -12.70 7.10
N PHE A 86 15.65 -13.57 6.94
CA PHE A 86 14.27 -13.14 6.70
C PHE A 86 13.57 -12.86 8.04
N GLN A 87 13.05 -11.64 8.21
CA GLN A 87 12.47 -11.18 9.47
C GLN A 87 11.19 -10.39 9.22
N SER A 88 10.25 -10.47 10.17
CA SER A 88 9.04 -9.67 10.18
C SER A 88 9.03 -8.69 11.34
N PHE A 89 8.49 -7.51 11.08
CA PHE A 89 8.42 -6.40 12.01
C PHE A 89 7.04 -5.75 11.95
N THR A 90 6.74 -4.91 12.94
CA THR A 90 5.53 -4.07 12.95
C THR A 90 5.96 -2.62 12.88
N ALA A 91 5.54 -1.91 11.84
CA ALA A 91 5.83 -0.50 11.63
C ALA A 91 5.19 0.34 12.73
N ARG A 92 6.02 0.99 13.55
CA ARG A 92 5.55 1.86 14.63
C ARG A 92 5.51 3.31 14.20
N VAL A 93 4.85 4.15 15.00
CA VAL A 93 4.73 5.60 14.77
C VAL A 93 6.06 6.27 14.38
N PRO A 94 7.21 5.99 15.04
CA PRO A 94 8.49 6.59 14.66
C PRO A 94 8.91 6.29 13.21
N LEU A 95 8.77 5.04 12.77
CA LEU A 95 9.13 4.62 11.42
C LEU A 95 8.20 5.27 10.38
N VAL A 96 6.89 5.23 10.62
CA VAL A 96 5.90 5.83 9.70
C VAL A 96 6.13 7.33 9.58
N ALA A 97 6.37 8.03 10.69
CA ALA A 97 6.65 9.45 10.67
C ALA A 97 7.92 9.79 9.87
N ARG A 98 9.00 8.99 10.05
CA ARG A 98 10.26 9.15 9.29
C ARG A 98 10.03 8.92 7.80
N TRP A 99 9.31 7.86 7.43
CA TRP A 99 9.01 7.56 6.03
C TRP A 99 8.18 8.67 5.39
N VAL A 100 7.11 9.14 6.05
CA VAL A 100 6.26 10.22 5.53
C VAL A 100 7.05 11.52 5.36
N GLN A 101 7.93 11.83 6.31
CA GLN A 101 8.82 12.99 6.20
C GLN A 101 9.77 12.85 5.00
N ALA A 102 10.41 11.70 4.82
CA ALA A 102 11.27 11.44 3.66
C ALA A 102 10.47 11.50 2.34
N ARG A 103 9.25 10.98 2.32
CA ARG A 103 8.39 10.92 1.13
C ARG A 103 7.84 12.28 0.70
N THR A 104 7.59 13.18 1.65
CA THR A 104 6.93 14.47 1.39
C THR A 104 7.87 15.67 1.49
N GLY A 105 9.03 15.51 2.14
CA GLY A 105 9.90 16.62 2.55
C GLY A 105 9.31 17.48 3.67
N LEU A 106 8.12 17.15 4.19
CA LEU A 106 7.44 17.90 5.24
C LEU A 106 7.75 17.27 6.61
N ALA A 107 8.16 18.11 7.56
CA ALA A 107 8.34 17.65 8.94
C ALA A 107 7.01 17.13 9.52
N LEU A 108 7.03 15.88 10.00
CA LEU A 108 5.94 15.25 10.73
C LEU A 108 6.47 14.75 12.07
N ALA A 109 6.19 15.49 13.14
CA ALA A 109 6.60 15.10 14.48
C ALA A 109 5.87 13.82 14.92
N LYS A 110 6.58 12.89 15.59
CA LYS A 110 6.02 11.65 16.14
C LYS A 110 4.76 11.90 16.99
N GLN A 111 4.80 12.95 17.82
CA GLN A 111 3.67 13.36 18.64
C GLN A 111 2.44 13.76 17.81
N ALA A 112 2.62 14.36 16.64
CA ALA A 112 1.50 14.71 15.77
C ALA A 112 0.79 13.45 15.28
N LEU A 113 1.54 12.40 14.91
CA LEU A 113 0.95 11.13 14.49
C LEU A 113 0.24 10.41 15.63
N HIS A 114 0.76 10.49 16.87
CA HIS A 114 0.02 10.04 18.06
C HIS A 114 -1.26 10.82 18.30
N ASN A 115 -1.23 12.16 18.15
CA ASN A 115 -2.42 13.00 18.29
C ASN A 115 -3.48 12.69 17.21
N PHE A 116 -3.03 12.35 15.99
CA PHE A 116 -3.90 11.89 14.91
C PHE A 116 -4.57 10.55 15.26
N LYS A 117 -3.79 9.55 15.70
CA LYS A 117 -4.35 8.26 16.15
C LYS A 117 -5.35 8.44 17.30
N GLY A 118 -5.03 9.33 18.25
CA GLY A 118 -5.87 9.58 19.42
C GLY A 118 -7.08 10.48 19.17
N GLY A 119 -7.32 10.93 17.93
CA GLY A 119 -8.43 11.84 17.62
C GLY A 119 -8.33 13.23 18.25
N VAL A 120 -7.17 13.57 18.84
CA VAL A 120 -6.93 14.87 19.49
C VAL A 120 -6.89 16.00 18.46
N ARG A 121 -6.44 15.69 17.25
CA ARG A 121 -6.36 16.64 16.15
C ARG A 121 -6.55 15.92 14.81
N GLU A 122 -7.30 16.53 13.91
CA GLU A 122 -7.39 16.07 12.52
C GLU A 122 -6.18 16.52 11.70
N ASN A 123 -5.75 15.69 10.75
CA ASN A 123 -4.71 16.09 9.81
C ASN A 123 -5.27 16.97 8.69
N SER A 124 -5.02 18.27 8.79
CA SER A 124 -5.40 19.25 7.75
C SER A 124 -4.52 19.26 6.49
N ARG A 125 -3.39 18.52 6.45
CA ARG A 125 -2.42 18.59 5.33
C ARG A 125 -2.61 17.43 4.36
N PRO A 126 -3.13 17.65 3.14
CA PRO A 126 -3.41 16.58 2.18
C PRO A 126 -2.16 15.79 1.77
N ALA A 127 -1.00 16.44 1.64
CA ALA A 127 0.25 15.77 1.29
C ALA A 127 0.66 14.70 2.32
N ILE A 128 0.42 14.97 3.61
CA ILE A 128 0.71 14.01 4.68
C ILE A 128 -0.30 12.85 4.64
N THR A 129 -1.60 13.13 4.44
CA THR A 129 -2.61 12.07 4.33
C THR A 129 -2.36 11.16 3.14
N ARG A 130 -1.98 11.73 1.98
CA ARG A 130 -1.61 10.95 0.79
C ARG A 130 -0.38 10.08 1.02
N ALA A 131 0.65 10.61 1.66
CA ALA A 131 1.83 9.83 2.01
C ALA A 131 1.51 8.73 3.03
N LEU A 132 0.67 9.00 4.04
CA LEU A 132 0.18 7.97 4.95
C LEU A 132 -0.54 6.85 4.17
N ALA A 133 -1.46 7.19 3.27
CA ALA A 133 -2.13 6.21 2.43
C ALA A 133 -1.14 5.39 1.57
N GLU A 134 -0.15 6.06 0.97
CA GLU A 134 0.91 5.42 0.18
C GLU A 134 1.78 4.48 1.02
N PHE A 135 2.09 4.84 2.27
CA PHE A 135 2.81 3.98 3.20
C PHE A 135 2.09 2.65 3.37
N TRP A 136 0.78 2.65 3.67
CA TRP A 136 0.01 1.40 3.82
C TRP A 136 -0.44 0.78 2.51
N GLN A 137 -0.07 1.37 1.38
CA GLN A 137 -0.48 0.95 0.05
C GLN A 137 -2.02 0.89 -0.08
N ILE A 138 -2.69 1.98 0.26
CA ILE A 138 -4.14 2.15 0.12
C ILE A 138 -4.45 3.38 -0.73
N HIS A 139 -5.69 3.47 -1.20
CA HIS A 139 -6.14 4.60 -2.00
C HIS A 139 -6.04 5.92 -1.21
N PRO A 140 -5.54 7.03 -1.80
CA PRO A 140 -5.25 8.28 -1.09
C PRO A 140 -6.45 8.91 -0.39
N ASN A 141 -7.65 8.69 -0.93
CA ASN A 141 -8.89 9.24 -0.37
C ASN A 141 -9.50 8.36 0.72
N LEU A 142 -8.99 7.14 0.94
CA LEU A 142 -9.59 6.19 1.89
C LEU A 142 -9.39 6.60 3.35
N LEU A 143 -8.41 7.45 3.62
CA LEU A 143 -8.21 8.03 4.96
C LEU A 143 -9.13 9.22 5.23
N ASP A 144 -9.81 9.77 4.22
CA ASP A 144 -10.71 10.89 4.39
C ASP A 144 -12.14 10.37 4.69
N PRO A 145 -12.67 10.57 5.91
CA PRO A 145 -14.01 10.11 6.26
C PRO A 145 -15.13 10.88 5.55
N SER A 146 -14.84 12.05 4.97
CA SER A 146 -15.83 12.83 4.21
C SER A 146 -16.08 12.28 2.80
N VAL A 147 -15.19 11.41 2.30
CA VAL A 147 -15.31 10.81 0.98
C VAL A 147 -16.36 9.69 1.03
N PRO A 148 -17.42 9.73 0.20
CA PRO A 148 -18.46 8.71 0.20
C PRO A 148 -17.91 7.32 -0.12
N ALA A 149 -18.45 6.29 0.55
CA ALA A 149 -18.09 4.90 0.28
C ALA A 149 -18.35 4.48 -1.18
N ALA A 150 -19.31 5.12 -1.85
CA ALA A 150 -19.62 4.92 -3.27
C ALA A 150 -18.42 5.17 -4.20
N GLU A 151 -17.44 5.97 -3.81
CA GLU A 151 -16.20 6.18 -4.59
C GLU A 151 -15.31 4.93 -4.67
N PHE A 152 -15.55 3.96 -3.80
CA PHE A 152 -14.79 2.71 -3.69
C PHE A 152 -15.61 1.48 -4.13
N GLU A 153 -16.81 1.69 -4.68
CA GLU A 153 -17.60 0.61 -5.27
C GLU A 153 -16.86 -0.02 -6.45
N LEU A 154 -16.96 -1.33 -6.56
CA LEU A 154 -16.30 -2.07 -7.63
C LEU A 154 -17.02 -1.85 -8.96
N PRO A 155 -16.29 -1.91 -10.10
CA PRO A 155 -16.93 -1.83 -11.41
C PRO A 155 -17.87 -3.03 -11.61
N TYR A 156 -19.03 -2.77 -12.20
CA TYR A 156 -19.97 -3.83 -12.59
C TYR A 156 -19.46 -4.63 -13.79
N ASP A 157 -18.84 -3.96 -14.77
CA ASP A 157 -18.32 -4.58 -15.97
C ASP A 157 -17.10 -5.45 -15.67
N GLU A 158 -17.06 -6.66 -16.24
CA GLU A 158 -16.00 -7.63 -15.98
C GLU A 158 -14.62 -7.14 -16.46
N SER A 159 -14.56 -6.45 -17.60
CA SER A 159 -13.32 -5.89 -18.15
C SER A 159 -12.75 -4.77 -17.27
N ASP A 160 -13.61 -3.89 -16.76
CA ASP A 160 -13.22 -2.81 -15.85
C ASP A 160 -12.79 -3.38 -14.49
N ARG A 161 -13.53 -4.37 -13.96
CA ARG A 161 -13.15 -5.08 -12.74
C ARG A 161 -11.80 -5.76 -12.89
N ARG A 162 -11.55 -6.43 -14.01
CA ARG A 162 -10.25 -7.06 -14.28
C ARG A 162 -9.12 -6.03 -14.41
N THR A 163 -9.41 -4.86 -14.98
CA THR A 163 -8.46 -3.74 -15.04
C THR A 163 -8.13 -3.26 -13.62
N HIS A 164 -9.14 -3.07 -12.77
CA HIS A 164 -8.98 -2.64 -11.38
C HIS A 164 -8.18 -3.64 -10.54
N GLU A 165 -8.42 -4.94 -10.72
CA GLU A 165 -7.63 -6.02 -10.12
C GLU A 165 -6.15 -5.90 -10.49
N LEU A 166 -5.83 -5.81 -11.79
CA LEU A 166 -4.45 -5.74 -12.26
C LEU A 166 -3.74 -4.46 -11.81
N VAL A 167 -4.41 -3.31 -11.86
CA VAL A 167 -3.90 -2.02 -11.36
C VAL A 167 -3.55 -2.12 -9.87
N THR A 168 -4.42 -2.77 -9.08
CA THR A 168 -4.19 -3.02 -7.66
C THR A 168 -2.99 -3.94 -7.42
N GLU A 169 -2.91 -5.07 -8.14
CA GLU A 169 -1.77 -6.02 -8.04
C GLU A 169 -0.43 -5.38 -8.43
N LEU A 170 -0.46 -4.45 -9.38
CA LEU A 170 0.71 -3.69 -9.82
C LEU A 170 1.12 -2.58 -8.83
N GLY A 171 0.27 -2.27 -7.83
CA GLY A 171 0.52 -1.24 -6.82
C GLY A 171 0.22 0.18 -7.32
N LEU A 172 -0.67 0.35 -8.28
CA LEU A 172 -1.09 1.66 -8.81
C LEU A 172 -2.25 2.23 -7.98
N LEU A 173 -1.94 2.68 -6.78
CA LEU A 173 -2.89 2.96 -5.69
C LEU A 173 -3.75 4.21 -5.86
N GLY A 174 -3.46 5.06 -6.86
CA GLY A 174 -4.20 6.31 -7.11
C GLY A 174 -5.30 6.20 -8.16
N VAL A 175 -5.56 5.00 -8.68
CA VAL A 175 -6.56 4.76 -9.72
C VAL A 175 -7.72 4.01 -9.08
N SER A 176 -8.87 4.68 -8.95
CA SER A 176 -10.08 4.03 -8.42
C SER A 176 -10.80 3.21 -9.50
N ALA A 177 -11.63 2.28 -9.04
CA ALA A 177 -12.61 1.59 -9.88
C ALA A 177 -13.46 2.57 -10.71
N ARG A 178 -13.91 3.66 -10.10
CA ARG A 178 -14.69 4.71 -10.76
C ARG A 178 -13.89 5.42 -11.84
N ASP A 179 -12.62 5.75 -11.60
CA ASP A 179 -11.75 6.40 -12.60
C ASP A 179 -11.56 5.50 -13.83
N ILE A 180 -11.43 4.19 -13.60
CA ILE A 180 -11.35 3.18 -14.67
C ILE A 180 -12.65 3.18 -15.46
N THR A 181 -13.80 3.04 -14.79
CA THR A 181 -15.11 3.02 -15.48
C THR A 181 -15.43 4.33 -16.18
N SER A 182 -15.09 5.49 -15.63
CA SER A 182 -15.31 6.77 -16.31
C SER A 182 -14.38 6.94 -17.51
N SER A 183 -13.13 6.50 -17.41
CA SER A 183 -12.14 6.67 -18.49
C SER A 183 -12.31 5.65 -19.60
N LEU A 184 -12.80 4.44 -19.27
CA LEU A 184 -13.00 3.34 -20.22
C LEU A 184 -14.44 3.23 -20.69
N GLY A 185 -15.43 3.81 -19.99
CA GLY A 185 -16.85 3.61 -20.27
C GLY A 185 -17.27 3.92 -21.71
N GLU A 186 -16.66 4.94 -22.32
CA GLU A 186 -16.89 5.31 -23.73
C GLU A 186 -15.89 4.68 -24.72
N ALA A 187 -14.85 4.00 -24.22
CA ALA A 187 -13.84 3.37 -25.06
C ALA A 187 -14.42 2.15 -25.78
N ARG A 188 -13.91 1.88 -26.99
CA ARG A 188 -14.33 0.68 -27.73
C ARG A 188 -13.83 -0.57 -27.01
N GLU A 189 -14.62 -1.64 -27.05
CA GLU A 189 -14.27 -2.94 -26.45
C GLU A 189 -12.94 -3.52 -26.97
N ALA A 190 -12.54 -3.19 -28.21
CA ALA A 190 -11.24 -3.55 -28.73
C ALA A 190 -10.09 -2.89 -27.95
N ASP A 191 -10.24 -1.60 -27.60
CA ASP A 191 -9.24 -0.80 -26.90
C ASP A 191 -9.14 -1.24 -25.43
N LYS A 192 -10.29 -1.48 -24.78
CA LYS A 192 -10.34 -2.05 -23.42
C LYS A 192 -9.57 -3.39 -23.34
N ARG A 193 -9.81 -4.30 -24.29
CA ARG A 193 -9.09 -5.58 -24.36
C ARG A 193 -7.60 -5.41 -24.63
N GLN A 194 -7.20 -4.41 -25.41
CA GLN A 194 -5.79 -4.13 -25.65
C GLN A 194 -5.09 -3.63 -24.38
N LEU A 195 -5.72 -2.72 -23.62
CA LEU A 195 -5.21 -2.28 -22.32
C LEU A 195 -5.06 -3.46 -21.35
N LEU A 196 -6.07 -4.31 -21.24
CA LEU A 196 -6.02 -5.51 -20.40
C LEU A 196 -4.82 -6.40 -20.75
N LYS A 197 -4.60 -6.69 -22.03
CA LYS A 197 -3.44 -7.47 -22.48
C LYS A 197 -2.11 -6.84 -22.08
N VAL A 198 -2.00 -5.51 -22.12
CA VAL A 198 -0.79 -4.80 -21.70
C VAL A 198 -0.59 -4.96 -20.19
N LEU A 199 -1.63 -4.73 -19.38
CA LEU A 199 -1.57 -4.87 -17.92
C LEU A 199 -1.25 -6.30 -17.50
N GLU A 200 -1.88 -7.31 -18.13
CA GLU A 200 -1.60 -8.73 -17.91
C GLU A 200 -0.15 -9.08 -18.23
N ARG A 201 0.39 -8.57 -19.34
CA ARG A 201 1.78 -8.80 -19.71
C ARG A 201 2.76 -8.17 -18.73
N ILE A 202 2.46 -6.97 -18.24
CA ILE A 202 3.27 -6.30 -17.21
C ILE A 202 3.23 -7.11 -15.91
N ALA A 203 2.04 -7.52 -15.47
CA ALA A 203 1.87 -8.35 -14.28
C ALA A 203 2.63 -9.68 -14.40
N GLN A 204 2.53 -10.35 -15.55
CA GLN A 204 3.25 -11.60 -15.81
C GLN A 204 4.76 -11.39 -15.80
N THR A 205 5.28 -10.35 -16.46
CA THR A 205 6.71 -10.06 -16.49
C THR A 205 7.27 -9.83 -15.08
N ARG A 206 6.50 -9.17 -14.20
CA ARG A 206 6.88 -9.00 -12.79
C ARG A 206 6.93 -10.32 -12.04
N ARG A 207 5.92 -11.18 -12.22
CA ARG A 207 5.91 -12.53 -11.64
C ARG A 207 7.14 -13.31 -12.11
N ASP A 208 7.41 -13.31 -13.42
CA ASP A 208 8.55 -14.03 -14.01
C ASP A 208 9.90 -13.48 -13.53
N THR A 209 10.05 -12.16 -13.39
CA THR A 209 11.30 -11.54 -12.89
C THR A 209 11.58 -11.92 -11.42
N ASN A 210 10.53 -12.05 -10.62
CA ASN A 210 10.65 -12.53 -9.23
C ASN A 210 10.94 -14.04 -9.13
N HIS A 211 10.65 -14.81 -10.19
CA HIS A 211 11.05 -16.22 -10.34
C HIS A 211 12.42 -16.40 -11.01
N GLY A 212 12.89 -15.40 -11.78
CA GLY A 212 14.17 -15.43 -12.51
C GLY A 212 15.37 -14.88 -11.73
N ARG A 213 15.14 -14.11 -10.66
CA ARG A 213 16.19 -13.68 -9.71
C ARG A 213 16.75 -14.81 -8.84
N THR A 214 16.25 -16.04 -9.01
CA THR A 214 16.65 -17.26 -8.32
C THR A 214 17.41 -18.24 -9.23
N SER A 215 18.26 -17.74 -10.13
CA SER A 215 19.24 -18.57 -10.86
C SER A 215 20.65 -18.03 -10.71
#